data_AF-A0A937PEH6-F1
#
_entry.id   AF-A0A937PEH6-F1
#
_cell.length_a   1.000
_cell.length_b   1.000
_cell.length_c   1.000
_cell.angle_alpha   90.00
_cell.angle_beta   90.00
_cell.angle_gamma   90.00
#
_symmetry.space_group_name_H-M   'P 1'
#
loop_
_entity.id
_entity.type
_entity.pdbx_description
1 polymer ?
#
loop_
_entity_poly.entity_id
_entity_poly.type
_entity_poly.pdbx_seq_one_letter_code
_entity_poly.pdbx_strand_id
1 'polypeptide(L)'
;MSMDWVPWVIRAVIIVVGIIMVIMVLKRKREGIYQGQYYIGIFVIGITALILGVILLIVSFITDLSLFYALYLIVVGVIALLIGLVARKIWKKNR
;
A
#
# COMPACT_ATOMS: atom_id res chain seq x y z
N MET A 1 -19.91 26.06 -7.82
CA MET A 1 -20.26 24.73 -7.27
C MET A 1 -19.14 24.37 -6.32
N SER A 2 -19.46 24.23 -5.04
CA SER A 2 -18.52 24.13 -3.94
C SER A 2 -17.65 22.87 -4.04
N MET A 3 -16.37 23.01 -3.69
CA MET A 3 -15.37 21.94 -3.63
C MET A 3 -15.63 20.94 -2.48
N ASP A 4 -16.89 20.80 -2.03
CA ASP A 4 -17.28 19.99 -0.87
C ASP A 4 -17.13 18.49 -1.13
N TRP A 5 -17.06 18.08 -2.39
CA TRP A 5 -16.94 16.67 -2.80
C TRP A 5 -15.50 16.14 -2.72
N VAL A 6 -14.49 17.02 -2.78
CA VAL A 6 -13.08 16.62 -2.82
C VAL A 6 -12.64 15.88 -1.54
N PRO A 7 -12.96 16.36 -0.32
CA PRO A 7 -12.64 15.63 0.91
C PRO A 7 -13.37 14.27 1.00
N TRP A 8 -14.59 14.18 0.46
CA TRP A 8 -15.35 12.94 0.40
C TRP A 8 -14.71 11.90 -0.52
N VAL A 9 -14.23 12.32 -1.69
CA VAL A 9 -13.50 11.45 -2.63
C VAL A 9 -12.21 10.94 -1.97
N ILE A 10 -11.46 11.79 -1.29
CA ILE A 10 -10.22 11.40 -0.61
C ILE A 10 -10.49 10.37 0.49
N ARG A 11 -11.53 10.57 1.30
CA ARG A 11 -11.97 9.59 2.31
C ARG A 11 -12.38 8.26 1.68
N ALA A 12 -13.13 8.31 0.58
CA ALA A 12 -13.54 7.11 -0.15
C ALA A 12 -12.33 6.33 -0.69
N VAL A 13 -11.34 7.02 -1.27
CA VAL A 13 -10.10 6.39 -1.75
C VAL A 13 -9.35 5.71 -0.61
N ILE A 14 -9.17 6.37 0.54
CA ILE A 14 -8.50 5.77 1.71
C ILE A 14 -9.23 4.53 2.20
N ILE A 15 -10.57 4.57 2.27
CA ILE A 15 -11.40 3.43 2.69
C ILE A 15 -11.24 2.26 1.72
N VAL A 16 -11.33 2.52 0.41
CA VAL A 16 -11.20 1.48 -0.62
C VAL A 16 -9.82 0.82 -0.53
N VAL A 17 -8.76 1.61 -0.36
CA VAL A 17 -7.39 1.12 -0.23
C VAL A 17 -7.20 0.27 1.02
N GLY A 18 -7.73 0.74 2.16
CA GLY A 18 -7.72 0.00 3.40
C GLY A 18 -8.45 -1.34 3.28
N ILE A 19 -9.62 -1.35 2.64
CA ILE A 19 -10.40 -2.56 2.38
C ILE A 19 -9.62 -3.53 1.48
N ILE A 20 -9.00 -3.05 0.40
CA ILE A 20 -8.19 -3.88 -0.49
C ILE A 20 -7.02 -4.52 0.27
N MET A 21 -6.32 -3.76 1.11
CA MET A 21 -5.25 -4.31 1.95
C MET A 21 -5.77 -5.37 2.91
N VAL A 22 -6.88 -5.12 3.60
CA VAL A 22 -7.49 -6.06 4.54
C VAL A 22 -7.94 -7.34 3.83
N ILE A 23 -8.58 -7.23 2.67
CA ILE A 23 -9.00 -8.39 1.86
C ILE A 23 -7.78 -9.19 1.40
N MET A 24 -6.71 -8.55 0.93
CA MET A 24 -5.48 -9.23 0.56
C MET A 24 -4.87 -9.99 1.75
N VAL A 25 -4.83 -9.39 2.94
CA VAL A 25 -4.33 -10.03 4.16
C VAL A 25 -5.22 -11.19 4.61
N LEU A 26 -6.55 -11.03 4.57
CA LEU A 26 -7.50 -12.07 4.96
C LEU A 26 -7.50 -13.26 3.98
N LYS A 27 -7.46 -12.98 2.68
CA LYS A 27 -7.37 -14.02 1.63
C LYS A 27 -6.09 -14.85 1.80
N ARG A 28 -4.98 -14.18 2.17
CA ARG A 28 -3.69 -14.81 2.50
C ARG A 28 -3.74 -15.77 3.69
N LYS A 29 -4.59 -15.49 4.69
CA LYS A 29 -4.75 -16.35 5.88
C LYS A 29 -5.52 -17.64 5.57
N ARG A 30 -6.39 -17.61 4.55
CA ARG A 30 -7.25 -18.73 4.15
C ARG A 30 -6.56 -19.72 3.20
N GLU A 31 -5.59 -19.24 2.41
CA GLU A 31 -4.96 -20.04 1.34
C GLU A 31 -3.72 -20.85 1.77
N GLY A 32 -3.31 -20.85 3.04
CA GLY A 32 -2.25 -21.76 3.53
C GLY A 32 -0.93 -21.60 2.76
N ILE A 33 -0.51 -20.36 2.54
CA ILE A 33 0.49 -20.00 1.54
C ILE A 33 1.92 -20.39 1.96
N TYR A 34 2.58 -21.18 1.11
CA TYR A 34 4.02 -21.51 1.20
C TYR A 34 4.89 -20.24 1.22
N GLN A 35 5.96 -20.23 2.02
CA GLN A 35 6.87 -19.10 2.24
C GLN A 35 7.27 -18.29 0.98
N GLY A 36 7.38 -18.91 -0.20
CA GLY A 36 7.71 -18.22 -1.46
C GLY A 36 6.63 -17.22 -1.93
N GLN A 37 5.36 -17.55 -1.75
CA GLN A 37 4.22 -16.66 -2.07
C GLN A 37 4.02 -15.59 -0.98
N TYR A 38 4.57 -15.80 0.22
CA TYR A 38 4.58 -14.79 1.29
C TYR A 38 5.33 -13.53 0.84
N TYR A 39 6.52 -13.66 0.25
CA TYR A 39 7.31 -12.50 -0.17
C TYR A 39 6.66 -11.73 -1.33
N ILE A 40 6.03 -12.45 -2.26
CA ILE A 40 5.31 -11.85 -3.39
C ILE A 40 4.14 -10.99 -2.89
N GLY A 41 3.36 -11.47 -1.92
CA GLY A 41 2.24 -10.70 -1.35
C GLY A 41 2.67 -9.40 -0.66
N ILE A 42 3.75 -9.42 0.13
CA ILE A 42 4.29 -8.20 0.77
C ILE A 42 4.82 -7.23 -0.29
N PHE A 43 5.49 -7.76 -1.32
CA PHE A 43 6.02 -6.96 -2.42
C PHE A 43 4.90 -6.25 -3.19
N VAL A 44 3.80 -6.96 -3.51
CA VAL A 44 2.63 -6.39 -4.17
C VAL A 44 1.99 -5.29 -3.31
N ILE A 45 1.77 -5.55 -2.01
CA ILE A 45 1.23 -4.53 -1.08
C ILE A 45 2.14 -3.29 -1.04
N GLY A 46 3.45 -3.48 -1.04
CA GLY A 46 4.43 -2.39 -1.07
C GLY A 46 4.34 -1.54 -2.33
N ILE A 47 4.26 -2.16 -3.51
CA ILE A 47 4.09 -1.46 -4.79
C ILE A 47 2.77 -0.69 -4.80
N THR A 48 1.67 -1.34 -4.40
CA THR A 48 0.35 -0.71 -4.38
C THR A 48 0.32 0.52 -3.46
N ALA A 49 0.86 0.40 -2.24
CA ALA A 49 0.96 1.51 -1.30
C ALA A 49 1.81 2.66 -1.83
N LEU A 50 2.92 2.36 -2.53
CA LEU A 50 3.77 3.36 -3.17
C LEU A 50 3.04 4.14 -4.27
N ILE A 51 2.37 3.43 -5.18
CA ILE A 51 1.60 4.04 -6.28
C ILE A 51 0.53 4.97 -5.70
N LEU A 52 -0.18 4.50 -4.67
CA LEU A 52 -1.20 5.29 -3.98
C LEU A 52 -0.64 6.50 -3.25
N GLY A 53 0.51 6.35 -2.59
CA GLY A 53 1.21 7.46 -1.96
C GLY A 53 1.60 8.55 -2.97
N VAL A 54 2.09 8.16 -4.16
CA VAL A 54 2.40 9.10 -5.25
C VAL A 54 1.14 9.80 -5.78
N ILE A 55 0.05 9.07 -5.97
CA ILE A 55 -1.23 9.68 -6.40
C ILE A 55 -1.70 10.70 -5.36
N LEU A 56 -1.68 10.33 -4.08
CA LEU A 56 -2.06 11.25 -3.00
C LEU A 56 -1.11 12.45 -2.89
N LEU A 57 0.16 12.28 -3.24
CA LEU A 57 1.13 13.38 -3.28
C LEU A 57 0.68 14.41 -4.32
N ILE A 58 0.37 13.96 -5.54
CA ILE A 58 -0.14 14.82 -6.63
C ILE A 58 -1.45 15.50 -6.20
N VAL A 59 -2.38 14.73 -5.63
CA VAL A 59 -3.66 15.26 -5.13
C VAL A 59 -3.43 16.32 -4.04
N SER A 60 -2.46 16.12 -3.16
CA SER A 60 -2.16 17.06 -2.07
C SER A 60 -1.67 18.41 -2.58
N PHE A 61 -0.92 18.44 -3.68
CA PHE A 61 -0.52 19.69 -4.33
C PHE A 61 -1.68 20.47 -4.96
N ILE A 62 -2.80 19.79 -5.24
CA ILE A 62 -3.96 20.39 -5.92
C ILE A 62 -5.09 20.70 -4.94
N THR A 63 -5.14 20.02 -3.78
CA THR A 63 -6.34 20.02 -2.91
C THR A 63 -6.12 20.52 -1.47
N ASP A 64 -5.03 21.25 -1.18
CA ASP A 64 -4.63 21.67 0.19
C ASP A 64 -4.60 20.51 1.22
N LEU A 65 -4.61 19.26 0.73
CA LEU A 65 -4.56 18.08 1.56
C LEU A 65 -3.15 17.99 2.17
N SER A 66 -3.08 17.59 3.44
CA SER A 66 -1.79 17.44 4.09
C SER A 66 -0.92 16.41 3.37
N LEU A 67 0.28 16.83 2.98
CA LEU A 67 1.33 15.97 2.41
C LEU A 67 1.65 14.76 3.30
N PHE A 68 1.34 14.83 4.60
CA PHE A 68 1.53 13.75 5.54
C PHE A 68 0.88 12.44 5.09
N TYR A 69 -0.33 12.47 4.51
CA TYR A 69 -1.03 11.26 4.07
C TYR A 69 -0.31 10.56 2.90
N ALA A 70 0.19 11.34 1.96
CA ALA A 70 0.95 10.84 0.82
C ALA A 70 2.29 10.25 1.26
N LEU A 71 3.04 11.00 2.08
CA LEU A 71 4.33 10.58 2.61
C LEU A 71 4.21 9.33 3.47
N TYR A 72 3.16 9.23 4.29
CA TYR A 72 2.90 8.05 5.10
C TYR A 72 2.76 6.79 4.25
N LEU A 73 1.98 6.83 3.16
CA LEU A 73 1.79 5.69 2.28
C LEU A 73 3.05 5.33 1.49
N ILE A 74 3.84 6.33 1.09
CA ILE A 74 5.15 6.11 0.46
C ILE A 74 6.07 5.36 1.43
N VAL A 75 6.16 5.82 2.69
CA VAL A 75 7.00 5.18 3.72
C VAL A 75 6.55 3.73 3.97
N VAL A 76 5.24 3.50 4.13
CA VAL A 76 4.68 2.16 4.30
C VAL A 76 5.01 1.26 3.10
N GLY A 77 4.86 1.79 1.88
CA GLY A 77 5.20 1.06 0.65
C GLY A 77 6.68 0.69 0.55
N VAL A 78 7.58 1.63 0.88
CA VAL A 78 9.02 1.39 0.91
C VAL A 78 9.41 0.35 1.96
N ILE A 79 8.86 0.43 3.18
CA ILE A 79 9.11 -0.56 4.23
C ILE A 79 8.65 -1.95 3.79
N ALA A 80 7.45 -2.06 3.22
CA ALA A 80 6.94 -3.32 2.69
C ALA A 80 7.85 -3.89 1.59
N LEU A 81 8.32 -3.06 0.66
CA LEU A 81 9.27 -3.50 -0.37
C LEU A 81 10.59 -3.99 0.21
N LEU A 82 11.17 -3.27 1.19
CA LEU A 82 12.41 -3.67 1.86
C LEU A 82 12.24 -5.03 2.55
N ILE A 83 11.15 -5.24 3.29
CA ILE A 83 10.84 -6.52 3.93
C ILE A 83 10.69 -7.62 2.87
N GLY A 84 9.94 -7.35 1.79
CA GLY A 84 9.77 -8.30 0.68
C GLY A 84 11.10 -8.70 0.03
N LEU A 85 12.01 -7.74 -0.17
CA LEU A 85 13.34 -7.96 -0.75
C LEU A 85 14.27 -8.74 0.18
N VAL A 86 14.36 -8.34 1.46
CA VAL A 86 15.20 -9.02 2.46
C VAL A 86 14.75 -10.48 2.60
N ALA A 87 13.45 -10.70 2.66
CA ALA A 87 12.92 -12.01 2.87
C ALA A 87 13.02 -12.90 1.61
N ARG A 88 12.92 -12.32 0.40
CA ARG A 88 13.32 -13.00 -0.85
C ARG A 88 14.80 -13.39 -0.86
N LYS A 89 15.69 -12.52 -0.38
CA LYS A 89 17.14 -12.77 -0.32
C LYS A 89 17.46 -13.91 0.65
N ILE A 90 16.81 -13.96 1.81
CA ILE A 90 16.96 -15.05 2.79
C ILE A 90 16.50 -16.38 2.19
N TRP A 91 15.33 -16.40 1.53
CA TRP A 91 14.82 -17.62 0.91
C TRP A 91 15.72 -18.16 -0.20
N LYS A 92 16.25 -17.28 -1.06
CA LYS A 92 17.21 -17.67 -2.12
C LYS A 92 18.53 -18.20 -1.56
N LYS A 93 18.92 -17.82 -0.34
CA LYS A 93 20.14 -18.30 0.33
C LYS A 93 19.96 -19.67 0.98
N ASN A 94 18.73 -20.02 1.38
CA ASN A 94 18.40 -21.28 2.06
C ASN A 94 17.94 -22.42 1.11
N ARG A 95 17.95 -22.19 -0.21
CA ARG A 95 17.63 -23.17 -1.25
C ARG A 95 18.84 -23.37 -2.14
#